data_AF-A0A0Q8TKJ6-F1
#
_entry.id   AF-A0A0Q8TKJ6-F1
#
_cell.length_a   1.000
_cell.length_b   1.000
_cell.length_c   1.000
_cell.angle_alpha   90.00
_cell.angle_beta   90.00
_cell.angle_gamma   90.00
#
_symmetry.space_group_name_H-M   'P 1'
#
loop_
_entity.id
_entity.type
_entity.pdbx_description
1 polymer ?
#
loop_
_entity_poly.entity_id
_entity_poly.type
_entity_poly.pdbx_seq_one_letter_code
_entity_poly.pdbx_strand_id
1 'polypeptide(L)'
;MDSLITAAARALAAGDALGALQRVALRDDPPALALRGIAMAQLGEHPRARELLRRAAKGFGAHEELARARCVVAEAEVALAQRDLNGPPHALVAAAAALAVRGDRANALQARLIAARQWLLMGRLGEAAALLATIDLQEPGMPPALAAVAGLTLAELALRSLRVAAARDALAQAREAAARARVPALLAEVDEALAALQRPAARRLLPSEGDGGGVAREQLLRLDDVAALLASEVLVVDACRHRLGSGWVGAQEGSGAAPTWLSLARRPILFALAYDLAQAWPGDAERDALIASAFRTRHPDDTHRARLRVELGRLRALVKPWARIEATARGFALRPLDGRDGGRAVVVLAPPIAGEQASLLALLADGAAWSTSALALALGNSQRTVQRALAELQEQGRVRSIGQARAQRWLAPPLAGFTPILLLPAALSFE
;
A
#
# COMPACT_ATOMS: atom_id res chain seq x y z
N MET A 1 13.06 36.65 21.61
CA MET A 1 13.08 35.20 21.33
C MET A 1 14.34 34.63 21.96
N ASP A 2 14.21 33.54 22.73
CA ASP A 2 15.31 32.93 23.50
C ASP A 2 16.42 32.39 22.57
N SER A 3 17.64 32.87 22.74
CA SER A 3 18.78 32.58 21.85
C SER A 3 19.15 31.10 21.82
N LEU A 4 18.97 30.38 22.93
CA LEU A 4 19.25 28.95 23.03
C LEU A 4 18.22 28.12 22.25
N ILE A 5 16.94 28.50 22.34
CA ILE A 5 15.86 27.86 21.58
C ILE A 5 16.08 28.04 20.07
N THR A 6 16.42 29.26 19.63
CA THR A 6 16.69 29.53 18.22
C THR A 6 17.93 28.77 17.72
N ALA A 7 18.98 28.65 18.54
CA ALA A 7 20.19 27.90 18.19
C ALA A 7 19.92 26.39 18.12
N ALA A 8 19.15 25.84 19.06
CA ALA A 8 18.75 24.44 19.06
C ALA A 8 17.84 24.11 17.86
N ALA A 9 16.89 24.97 17.51
CA ALA A 9 16.06 24.80 16.31
C ALA A 9 16.90 24.78 15.03
N ARG A 10 17.91 25.65 14.91
CA ARG A 10 18.86 25.65 13.79
C ARG A 10 19.70 24.37 13.74
N ALA A 11 20.16 23.87 14.89
CA ALA A 11 20.89 22.60 14.96
C ALA A 11 20.02 21.44 14.46
N LEU A 12 18.76 21.35 14.90
CA LEU A 12 17.82 20.32 14.42
C LEU A 12 17.52 20.41 12.93
N ALA A 13 17.38 21.62 12.38
CA ALA A 13 17.17 21.82 10.96
C ALA A 13 18.38 21.35 10.11
N ALA A 14 19.58 21.34 10.69
CA ALA A 14 20.80 20.80 10.09
C ALA A 14 21.04 19.32 10.42
N GLY A 15 20.15 18.66 11.18
CA GLY A 15 20.30 17.26 11.62
C GLY A 15 21.23 17.05 12.83
N ASP A 16 21.66 18.11 13.49
CA ASP A 16 22.50 18.04 14.70
C ASP A 16 21.63 17.89 15.97
N ALA A 17 21.08 16.68 16.16
CA ALA A 17 20.25 16.35 17.32
C ALA A 17 21.02 16.49 18.65
N LEU A 18 22.29 16.09 18.70
CA LEU A 18 23.11 16.16 19.91
C LEU A 18 23.43 17.60 20.29
N GLY A 19 23.81 18.45 19.33
CA GLY A 19 24.02 19.87 19.57
C GLY A 19 22.73 20.58 19.97
N ALA A 20 21.57 20.19 19.45
CA ALA A 20 20.30 20.70 19.95
C ALA A 20 20.10 20.34 21.43
N LEU A 21 20.31 19.07 21.81
CA LEU A 21 20.18 18.60 23.19
C LEU A 21 21.13 19.31 24.14
N GLN A 22 22.39 19.56 23.75
CA GLN A 22 23.34 20.32 24.58
C GLN A 22 22.80 21.70 25.00
N ARG A 23 21.90 22.30 24.21
CA ARG A 23 21.35 23.64 24.47
C ARG A 23 20.05 23.62 25.28
N VAL A 24 19.27 22.53 25.21
CA VAL A 24 17.91 22.47 25.81
C VAL A 24 17.69 21.31 26.78
N ALA A 25 18.68 20.44 27.02
CA ALA A 25 18.54 19.21 27.81
C ALA A 25 17.92 19.43 29.21
N LEU A 26 18.34 20.49 29.91
CA LEU A 26 17.98 20.78 31.30
C LEU A 26 16.73 21.65 31.45
N ARG A 27 16.04 21.97 30.36
CA ARG A 27 14.92 22.92 30.35
C ARG A 27 13.58 22.22 30.16
N ASP A 28 12.64 22.49 31.05
CA ASP A 28 11.30 21.89 31.03
C ASP A 28 10.18 22.82 30.53
N ASP A 29 10.52 24.00 30.00
CA ASP A 29 9.56 24.86 29.31
C ASP A 29 9.05 24.23 27.99
N PRO A 30 7.84 24.60 27.52
CA PRO A 30 7.23 23.96 26.35
C PRO A 30 8.08 24.02 25.07
N PRO A 31 8.71 25.15 24.68
CA PRO A 31 9.65 25.20 23.56
C PRO A 31 10.82 24.21 23.70
N ALA A 32 11.45 24.15 24.87
CA ALA A 32 12.55 23.22 25.11
C ALA A 32 12.11 21.76 25.05
N LEU A 33 10.94 21.42 25.62
CA LEU A 33 10.33 20.09 25.51
C LEU A 33 10.07 19.70 24.05
N ALA A 34 9.54 20.61 23.23
CA ALA A 34 9.29 20.36 21.81
C ALA A 34 10.58 20.03 21.05
N LEU A 35 11.63 20.85 21.23
CA LEU A 35 12.91 20.64 20.57
C LEU A 35 13.62 19.35 21.05
N ARG A 36 13.57 19.04 22.35
CA ARG A 36 14.05 17.74 22.87
C ARG A 36 13.28 16.58 22.25
N GLY A 37 11.96 16.70 22.10
CA GLY A 37 11.13 15.69 21.44
C GLY A 37 11.57 15.42 20.00
N ILE A 38 11.80 16.47 19.22
CA ILE A 38 12.29 16.36 17.83
C ILE A 38 13.70 15.74 17.80
N ALA A 39 14.60 16.14 18.70
CA ALA A 39 15.95 15.57 18.80
C ALA A 39 15.90 14.06 19.10
N MET A 40 15.06 13.64 20.07
CA MET A 40 14.86 12.23 20.41
C MET A 40 14.31 11.43 19.23
N ALA A 41 13.42 12.03 18.42
CA ALA A 41 12.92 11.40 17.21
C ALA A 41 14.04 11.16 16.18
N GLN A 42 14.91 12.16 15.93
CA GLN A 42 16.06 12.01 15.03
C GLN A 42 17.06 10.94 15.49
N LEU A 43 17.11 10.67 16.80
CA LEU A 43 17.94 9.61 17.40
C LEU A 43 17.25 8.23 17.46
N GLY A 44 16.01 8.11 16.99
CA GLY A 44 15.24 6.85 17.01
C GLY A 44 14.47 6.58 18.30
N GLU A 45 14.54 7.46 19.30
CA GLU A 45 13.86 7.35 20.59
C GLU A 45 12.38 7.80 20.52
N HIS A 46 11.63 7.16 19.62
CA HIS A 46 10.27 7.56 19.25
C HIS A 46 9.25 7.58 20.41
N PRO A 47 9.23 6.60 21.35
CA PRO A 47 8.29 6.65 22.47
C PRO A 47 8.51 7.89 23.35
N ARG A 48 9.78 8.20 23.66
CA ARG A 48 10.16 9.36 24.46
C ARG A 48 9.88 10.67 23.72
N ALA A 49 10.18 10.72 22.43
CA ALA A 49 9.85 11.86 21.58
C ALA A 49 8.37 12.24 21.65
N ARG A 50 7.46 11.26 21.51
CA ARG A 50 6.00 11.52 21.58
C ARG A 50 5.57 12.03 22.94
N GLU A 51 6.11 11.48 24.03
CA GLU A 51 5.81 11.96 25.38
C GLU A 51 6.18 13.44 25.55
N LEU A 52 7.40 13.81 25.12
CA LEU A 52 7.90 15.18 25.20
C LEU A 52 7.07 16.14 24.35
N LEU A 53 6.72 15.75 23.11
CA LEU A 53 5.90 16.57 22.20
C LEU A 53 4.49 16.78 22.73
N ARG A 54 3.85 15.76 23.32
CA ARG A 54 2.54 15.90 23.98
C ARG A 54 2.60 16.81 25.19
N ARG A 55 3.65 16.70 26.01
CA ARG A 55 3.86 17.58 27.16
C ARG A 55 4.07 19.02 26.72
N ALA A 56 4.87 19.25 25.69
CA ALA A 56 5.06 20.56 25.09
C ALA A 56 3.72 21.15 24.59
N ALA A 57 2.96 20.39 23.79
CA ALA A 57 1.66 20.81 23.27
C ALA A 57 0.67 21.21 24.39
N LYS A 58 0.67 20.47 25.51
CA LYS A 58 -0.17 20.78 26.69
C LYS A 58 0.33 22.00 27.48
N GLY A 59 1.63 22.27 27.44
CA GLY A 59 2.24 23.39 28.17
C GLY A 59 2.09 24.75 27.48
N PHE A 60 1.81 24.78 26.17
CA PHE A 60 1.57 26.02 25.42
C PHE A 60 0.22 26.67 25.78
N GLY A 61 0.22 27.98 26.01
CA GLY A 61 -0.96 28.78 26.34
C GLY A 61 -1.93 28.98 25.18
N ALA A 62 -3.12 29.53 25.45
CA ALA A 62 -4.19 29.72 24.45
C ALA A 62 -3.74 30.58 23.25
N HIS A 63 -2.86 31.56 23.46
CA HIS A 63 -2.34 32.43 22.41
C HIS A 63 -1.18 31.81 21.61
N GLU A 64 -0.67 30.65 22.00
CA GLU A 64 0.46 29.95 21.38
C GLU A 64 0.00 28.83 20.43
N GLU A 65 -1.12 29.05 19.73
CA GLU A 65 -1.71 28.06 18.81
C GLU A 65 -0.72 27.58 17.74
N LEU A 66 0.15 28.46 17.25
CA LEU A 66 1.17 28.12 16.26
C LEU A 66 2.15 27.07 16.80
N ALA A 67 2.66 27.27 18.02
CA ALA A 67 3.62 26.36 18.64
C ALA A 67 2.97 25.01 18.98
N ARG A 68 1.70 25.04 19.41
CA ARG A 68 0.89 23.84 19.64
C ARG A 68 0.68 23.06 18.35
N ALA A 69 0.32 23.72 17.25
CA ALA A 69 0.13 23.08 15.95
C ALA A 69 1.43 22.43 15.44
N ARG A 70 2.59 23.08 15.61
CA ARG A 70 3.90 22.47 15.31
C ARG A 70 4.16 21.20 16.11
N CYS A 71 3.81 21.18 17.40
CA CYS A 71 3.95 19.98 18.22
C CYS A 71 3.05 18.83 17.74
N VAL A 72 1.82 19.14 17.29
CA VAL A 72 0.91 18.15 16.71
C VAL A 72 1.50 17.54 15.44
N VAL A 73 2.04 18.38 14.54
CA VAL A 73 2.69 17.91 13.30
C VAL A 73 3.90 17.03 13.61
N ALA A 74 4.78 17.47 14.51
CA ALA A 74 5.94 16.70 14.93
C ALA A 74 5.54 15.37 15.61
N GLU A 75 4.53 15.36 16.48
CA GLU A 75 4.06 14.12 17.11
C GLU A 75 3.52 13.14 16.06
N ALA A 76 2.78 13.65 15.07
CA ALA A 76 2.22 12.82 14.02
C ALA A 76 3.27 12.22 13.08
N GLU A 77 4.37 12.93 12.84
CA GLU A 77 5.52 12.40 12.11
C GLU A 77 6.15 11.22 12.86
N VAL A 78 6.36 11.37 14.18
CA VAL A 78 6.87 10.28 15.01
C VAL A 78 5.89 9.10 15.06
N ALA A 79 4.59 9.37 15.15
CA ALA A 79 3.56 8.33 15.10
C ALA A 79 3.58 7.57 13.77
N LEU A 80 3.73 8.28 12.65
CA LEU A 80 3.85 7.68 11.32
C LEU A 80 5.10 6.79 11.20
N ALA A 81 6.23 7.23 11.72
CA ALA A 81 7.48 6.46 11.77
C ALA A 81 7.35 5.18 12.63
N GLN A 82 6.57 5.24 13.71
CA GLN A 82 6.22 4.08 14.55
C GLN A 82 5.08 3.20 13.99
N ARG A 83 4.58 3.53 12.79
CA ARG A 83 3.40 2.89 12.19
C ARG A 83 2.22 2.84 13.17
N ASP A 84 2.03 3.90 13.95
CA ASP A 84 0.86 4.10 14.81
C ASP A 84 -0.20 4.91 14.06
N LEU A 85 -1.18 4.20 13.51
CA LEU A 85 -2.22 4.75 12.65
C LEU A 85 -3.53 5.04 13.40
N ASN A 86 -3.54 4.98 14.74
CA ASN A 86 -4.76 5.17 15.53
C ASN A 86 -5.21 6.64 15.61
N GLY A 87 -4.32 7.59 15.26
CA GLY A 87 -4.64 9.02 15.24
C GLY A 87 -5.39 9.40 13.97
N PRO A 88 -6.46 10.21 14.05
CA PRO A 88 -7.22 10.55 12.87
C PRO A 88 -6.49 11.58 11.98
N PRO A 89 -6.36 11.35 10.65
CA PRO A 89 -5.70 12.30 9.75
C PRO A 89 -6.38 13.67 9.68
N HIS A 90 -7.67 13.79 10.05
CA HIS A 90 -8.37 15.07 10.07
C HIS A 90 -7.78 16.07 11.08
N ALA A 91 -7.19 15.58 12.19
CA ALA A 91 -6.53 16.46 13.16
C ALA A 91 -5.29 17.13 12.55
N LEU A 92 -4.58 16.43 11.66
CA LEU A 92 -3.47 16.99 10.90
C LEU A 92 -3.92 18.01 9.86
N VAL A 93 -5.05 17.76 9.19
CA VAL A 93 -5.64 18.73 8.25
C VAL A 93 -6.01 20.03 8.97
N ALA A 94 -6.61 19.94 10.16
CA ALA A 94 -6.90 21.10 11.00
C ALA A 94 -5.62 21.84 11.45
N ALA A 95 -4.59 21.10 11.88
CA ALA A 95 -3.30 21.70 12.22
C ALA A 95 -2.64 22.38 11.01
N ALA A 96 -2.72 21.78 9.82
CA ALA A 96 -2.21 22.35 8.57
C ALA A 96 -2.90 23.68 8.24
N ALA A 97 -4.22 23.77 8.42
CA ALA A 97 -4.97 25.00 8.22
C ALA A 97 -4.54 26.08 9.22
N ALA A 98 -4.43 25.74 10.51
CA ALA A 98 -4.01 26.68 11.55
C ALA A 98 -2.59 27.24 11.33
N LEU A 99 -1.68 26.41 10.79
CA LEU A 99 -0.32 26.80 10.39
C LEU A 99 -0.33 27.71 9.15
N ALA A 100 -1.11 27.35 8.13
CA ALA A 100 -1.21 28.10 6.88
C ALA A 100 -1.75 29.53 7.10
N VAL A 101 -2.81 29.68 7.92
CA VAL A 101 -3.36 31.01 8.27
C VAL A 101 -2.32 31.93 8.90
N ARG A 102 -1.31 31.37 9.57
CA ARG A 102 -0.24 32.10 10.26
C ARG A 102 1.06 32.19 9.47
N GLY A 103 1.03 31.82 8.18
CA GLY A 103 2.18 31.90 7.28
C GLY A 103 3.23 30.81 7.45
N ASP A 104 2.98 29.79 8.29
CA ASP A 104 3.91 28.67 8.48
C ASP A 104 3.68 27.58 7.42
N ARG A 105 4.02 27.93 6.18
CA ARG A 105 3.74 27.10 4.99
C ARG A 105 4.47 25.78 5.00
N ALA A 106 5.72 25.74 5.47
CA ALA A 106 6.52 24.53 5.52
C ALA A 106 5.91 23.48 6.46
N ASN A 107 5.52 23.86 7.68
CA ASN A 107 4.87 22.93 8.60
C ASN A 107 3.45 22.56 8.14
N ALA A 108 2.74 23.48 7.49
CA ALA A 108 1.44 23.18 6.89
C ALA A 108 1.55 22.12 5.77
N LEU A 109 2.56 22.24 4.91
CA LEU A 109 2.86 21.25 3.88
C LEU A 109 3.24 19.90 4.50
N GLN A 110 4.14 19.90 5.49
CA GLN A 110 4.55 18.70 6.22
C GLN A 110 3.34 17.97 6.82
N ALA A 111 2.42 18.70 7.45
CA ALA A 111 1.19 18.13 8.00
C ALA A 111 0.32 17.44 6.94
N ARG A 112 0.15 18.05 5.76
CA ARG A 112 -0.60 17.45 4.64
C ARG A 112 0.10 16.21 4.09
N LEU A 113 1.42 16.23 3.96
CA LEU A 113 2.21 15.08 3.50
C LEU A 113 2.14 13.91 4.49
N ILE A 114 2.23 14.18 5.80
CA ILE A 114 2.04 13.15 6.85
C ILE A 114 0.63 12.54 6.75
N ALA A 115 -0.40 13.37 6.61
CA ALA A 115 -1.78 12.91 6.47
C ALA A 115 -1.98 12.07 5.18
N ALA A 116 -1.40 12.48 4.05
CA ALA A 116 -1.44 11.72 2.80
C ALA A 116 -0.75 10.35 2.96
N ARG A 117 0.43 10.30 3.58
CA ARG A 117 1.14 9.04 3.86
C ARG A 117 0.36 8.13 4.81
N GLN A 118 -0.31 8.68 5.82
CA GLN A 118 -1.22 7.89 6.67
C GLN A 118 -2.37 7.28 5.85
N TRP A 119 -2.99 8.05 4.96
CA TRP A 119 -4.04 7.52 4.07
C TRP A 119 -3.53 6.42 3.16
N LEU A 120 -2.35 6.60 2.57
CA LEU A 120 -1.70 5.57 1.78
C LEU A 120 -1.49 4.30 2.60
N LEU A 121 -0.88 4.37 3.79
CA LEU A 121 -0.67 3.17 4.64
C LEU A 121 -1.99 2.44 4.98
N MET A 122 -3.10 3.18 5.10
CA MET A 122 -4.44 2.63 5.32
C MET A 122 -5.15 2.11 4.05
N GLY A 123 -4.53 2.22 2.88
CA GLY A 123 -5.14 1.83 1.61
C GLY A 123 -6.10 2.85 1.01
N ARG A 124 -6.28 4.01 1.63
CA ARG A 124 -7.25 5.06 1.27
C ARG A 124 -6.68 5.98 0.17
N LEU A 125 -6.56 5.41 -1.03
CA LEU A 125 -5.91 6.07 -2.18
C LEU A 125 -6.66 7.32 -2.65
N GLY A 126 -7.99 7.33 -2.61
CA GLY A 126 -8.80 8.46 -3.03
C GLY A 126 -8.60 9.69 -2.14
N GLU A 127 -8.55 9.48 -0.83
CA GLU A 127 -8.31 10.51 0.17
C GLU A 127 -6.88 11.06 0.10
N ALA A 128 -5.91 10.18 -0.12
CA ALA A 128 -4.53 10.59 -0.40
C ALA A 128 -4.46 11.44 -1.67
N ALA A 129 -5.10 11.01 -2.76
CA ALA A 129 -5.12 11.73 -4.04
C ALA A 129 -5.79 13.10 -3.89
N ALA A 130 -6.96 13.17 -3.26
CA ALA A 130 -7.68 14.41 -3.02
C ALA A 130 -6.85 15.40 -2.20
N LEU A 131 -6.16 14.94 -1.17
CA LEU A 131 -5.28 15.79 -0.36
C LEU A 131 -4.05 16.26 -1.14
N LEU A 132 -3.37 15.36 -1.86
CA LEU A 132 -2.19 15.71 -2.66
C LEU A 132 -2.51 16.69 -3.79
N ALA A 133 -3.72 16.63 -4.36
CA ALA A 133 -4.19 17.59 -5.36
C ALA A 133 -4.31 19.03 -4.83
N THR A 134 -4.36 19.23 -3.49
CA THR A 134 -4.38 20.56 -2.87
C THR A 134 -2.97 21.16 -2.65
N ILE A 135 -1.92 20.41 -2.96
CA ILE A 135 -0.54 20.83 -2.76
C ILE A 135 0.00 21.42 -4.06
N ASP A 136 0.38 22.70 -4.01
CA ASP A 136 1.13 23.33 -5.07
C ASP A 136 2.62 22.96 -4.94
N LEU A 137 3.08 22.03 -5.78
CA LEU A 137 4.47 21.57 -5.81
C LEU A 137 5.43 22.59 -6.45
N GLN A 138 4.90 23.60 -7.13
CA GLN A 138 5.67 24.64 -7.80
C GLN A 138 5.76 25.92 -6.96
N GLU A 139 5.27 25.89 -5.71
CA GLU A 139 5.31 27.05 -4.83
C GLU A 139 6.75 27.54 -4.63
N PRO A 140 7.05 28.82 -4.94
CA PRO A 140 8.37 29.39 -4.70
C PRO A 140 8.77 29.30 -3.22
N GLY A 141 9.99 28.83 -2.97
CA GLY A 141 10.53 28.72 -1.60
C GLY A 141 10.17 27.42 -0.87
N MET A 142 9.56 26.44 -1.55
CA MET A 142 9.36 25.10 -0.98
C MET A 142 10.70 24.50 -0.52
N PRO A 143 10.80 24.03 0.75
CA PRO A 143 12.00 23.35 1.22
C PRO A 143 12.32 22.10 0.39
N PRO A 144 13.56 21.92 -0.10
CA PRO A 144 13.90 20.77 -0.95
C PRO A 144 13.58 19.40 -0.32
N ALA A 145 13.73 19.27 1.00
CA ALA A 145 13.37 18.05 1.72
C ALA A 145 11.86 17.73 1.60
N LEU A 146 10.99 18.75 1.72
CA LEU A 146 9.55 18.56 1.58
C LEU A 146 9.14 18.27 0.14
N ALA A 147 9.81 18.89 -0.84
CA ALA A 147 9.59 18.57 -2.26
C ALA A 147 9.93 17.11 -2.57
N ALA A 148 11.02 16.58 -2.00
CA ALA A 148 11.40 15.17 -2.15
C ALA A 148 10.38 14.22 -1.49
N VAL A 149 9.93 14.53 -0.27
CA VAL A 149 8.88 13.74 0.41
C VAL A 149 7.57 13.80 -0.37
N ALA A 150 7.20 14.94 -0.95
CA ALA A 150 6.03 15.06 -1.81
C ALA A 150 6.15 14.18 -3.06
N GLY A 151 7.30 14.21 -3.74
CA GLY A 151 7.59 13.35 -4.89
C GLY A 151 7.52 11.86 -4.56
N LEU A 152 8.08 11.43 -3.42
CA LEU A 152 7.95 10.04 -2.92
C LEU A 152 6.50 9.65 -2.66
N THR A 153 5.72 10.54 -2.04
CA THR A 153 4.31 10.29 -1.72
C THR A 153 3.45 10.19 -2.99
N LEU A 154 3.70 11.05 -3.98
CA LEU A 154 3.06 11.02 -5.29
C LEU A 154 3.44 9.77 -6.09
N ALA A 155 4.71 9.38 -6.03
CA ALA A 155 5.19 8.15 -6.65
C ALA A 155 4.47 6.94 -6.06
N GLU A 156 4.40 6.81 -4.74
CA GLU A 156 3.69 5.70 -4.10
C GLU A 156 2.21 5.65 -4.53
N LEU A 157 1.51 6.78 -4.51
CA LEU A 157 0.12 6.86 -5.00
C LEU A 157 0.02 6.42 -6.47
N ALA A 158 0.90 6.92 -7.34
CA ALA A 158 0.89 6.58 -8.76
C ALA A 158 1.16 5.10 -8.99
N LEU A 159 2.12 4.49 -8.29
CA LEU A 159 2.41 3.05 -8.39
C LEU A 159 1.23 2.19 -7.92
N ARG A 160 0.57 2.59 -6.83
CA ARG A 160 -0.61 1.87 -6.32
C ARG A 160 -1.82 2.04 -7.22
N SER A 161 -1.86 3.08 -8.04
CA SER A 161 -2.81 3.23 -9.16
C SER A 161 -2.32 2.64 -10.48
N LEU A 162 -1.17 1.95 -10.51
CA LEU A 162 -0.54 1.42 -11.74
C LEU A 162 -0.22 2.47 -12.82
N ARG A 163 -0.07 3.74 -12.43
CA ARG A 163 0.40 4.83 -13.31
C ARG A 163 1.93 4.89 -13.27
N VAL A 164 2.57 3.89 -13.86
CA VAL A 164 4.03 3.65 -13.72
C VAL A 164 4.87 4.81 -14.27
N ALA A 165 4.48 5.42 -15.40
CA ALA A 165 5.18 6.58 -15.95
C ALA A 165 5.15 7.78 -14.99
N ALA A 166 3.96 8.14 -14.49
CA ALA A 166 3.82 9.23 -13.52
C ALA A 166 4.62 8.99 -12.23
N ALA A 167 4.74 7.72 -11.80
CA ALA A 167 5.58 7.38 -10.66
C ALA A 167 7.07 7.60 -10.92
N ARG A 168 7.57 7.27 -12.12
CA ARG A 168 8.96 7.53 -12.51
C ARG A 168 9.26 9.02 -12.52
N ASP A 169 8.38 9.82 -13.11
CA ASP A 169 8.53 11.27 -13.18
C ASP A 169 8.58 11.87 -11.77
N ALA A 170 7.68 11.43 -10.88
CA ALA A 170 7.65 11.85 -9.49
C ALA A 170 8.92 11.45 -8.73
N LEU A 171 9.46 10.24 -8.94
CA LEU A 171 10.72 9.80 -8.32
C LEU A 171 11.93 10.55 -8.87
N ALA A 172 11.96 10.88 -10.16
CA ALA A 172 13.02 11.70 -10.75
C ALA A 172 13.07 13.09 -10.10
N GLN A 173 11.91 13.75 -9.99
CA GLN A 173 11.77 15.02 -9.28
C GLN A 173 12.15 14.90 -7.80
N ALA A 174 11.74 13.81 -7.14
CA ALA A 174 12.11 13.54 -5.75
C ALA A 174 13.62 13.41 -5.57
N ARG A 175 14.31 12.75 -6.51
CA ARG A 175 15.77 12.55 -6.48
C ARG A 175 16.51 13.87 -6.58
N GLU A 176 16.10 14.75 -7.48
CA GLU A 176 16.69 16.09 -7.62
C GLU A 176 16.48 16.93 -6.35
N ALA A 177 15.27 16.91 -5.80
CA ALA A 177 14.95 17.60 -4.56
C ALA A 177 15.73 17.03 -3.36
N ALA A 178 15.91 15.71 -3.26
CA ALA A 178 16.67 15.06 -2.20
C ALA A 178 18.16 15.41 -2.28
N ALA A 179 18.72 15.46 -3.49
CA ALA A 179 20.10 15.91 -3.72
C ALA A 179 20.30 17.37 -3.26
N ARG A 180 19.34 18.26 -3.56
CA ARG A 180 19.37 19.65 -3.07
C ARG A 180 19.19 19.75 -1.55
N ALA A 181 18.40 18.86 -0.95
CA ALA A 181 18.17 18.83 0.49
C ALA A 181 19.41 18.42 1.29
N ARG A 182 20.34 17.68 0.68
CA ARG A 182 21.58 17.18 1.32
C ARG A 182 21.30 16.34 2.58
N VAL A 183 20.22 15.58 2.56
CA VAL A 183 19.87 14.62 3.63
C VAL A 183 20.15 13.21 3.10
N PRO A 184 21.24 12.54 3.54
CA PRO A 184 21.64 11.25 2.98
C PRO A 184 20.55 10.17 3.09
N ALA A 185 19.84 10.12 4.21
CA ALA A 185 18.74 9.17 4.42
C ALA A 185 17.60 9.35 3.41
N LEU A 186 17.28 10.60 3.04
CA LEU A 186 16.22 10.90 2.09
C LEU A 186 16.63 10.51 0.66
N LEU A 187 17.90 10.75 0.29
CA LEU A 187 18.43 10.29 -1.00
C LEU A 187 18.41 8.76 -1.09
N ALA A 188 18.80 8.06 -0.02
CA ALA A 188 18.75 6.60 0.05
C ALA A 188 17.31 6.06 -0.08
N GLU A 189 16.31 6.73 0.52
CA GLU A 189 14.90 6.37 0.38
C GLU A 189 14.42 6.49 -1.08
N VAL A 190 14.80 7.56 -1.78
CA VAL A 190 14.49 7.74 -3.21
C VAL A 190 15.20 6.69 -4.08
N ASP A 191 16.46 6.40 -3.78
CA ASP A 191 17.24 5.39 -4.52
C ASP A 191 16.65 3.99 -4.36
N GLU A 192 16.23 3.61 -3.16
CA GLU A 192 15.56 2.34 -2.91
C GLU A 192 14.19 2.27 -3.63
N ALA A 193 13.42 3.37 -3.65
CA ALA A 193 12.16 3.43 -4.39
C ALA A 193 12.37 3.26 -5.91
N LEU A 194 13.41 3.87 -6.48
CA LEU A 194 13.80 3.68 -7.88
C LEU A 194 14.26 2.25 -8.17
N ALA A 195 15.05 1.65 -7.27
CA ALA A 195 15.49 0.27 -7.37
C ALA A 195 14.31 -0.71 -7.30
N ALA A 196 13.30 -0.43 -6.46
CA ALA A 196 12.09 -1.24 -6.36
C ALA A 196 11.30 -1.31 -7.68
N LEU A 197 11.34 -0.28 -8.54
CA LEU A 197 10.72 -0.33 -9.87
C LEU A 197 11.38 -1.33 -10.84
N GLN A 198 12.62 -1.71 -10.56
CA GLN A 198 13.36 -2.68 -11.36
C GLN A 198 13.08 -4.12 -10.92
N ARG A 199 12.55 -4.31 -9.70
CA ARG A 199 12.20 -5.64 -9.17
C ARG A 199 10.88 -6.12 -9.78
N PRO A 200 10.72 -7.43 -10.01
CA PRO A 200 9.43 -7.98 -10.42
C PRO A 200 8.34 -7.71 -9.38
N ALA A 201 7.13 -7.47 -9.85
CA ALA A 201 5.95 -7.10 -9.05
C ALA A 201 4.87 -8.18 -9.05
N ALA A 202 4.90 -9.10 -10.01
CA ALA A 202 3.92 -10.17 -10.16
C ALA A 202 4.50 -11.31 -10.99
N ARG A 203 3.73 -12.39 -11.12
CA ARG A 203 4.03 -13.53 -11.98
C ARG A 203 2.89 -13.74 -12.95
N ARG A 204 3.21 -13.95 -14.22
CA ARG A 204 2.27 -14.44 -15.22
C ARG A 204 2.34 -15.95 -15.24
N LEU A 205 1.23 -16.62 -14.95
CA LEU A 205 1.12 -18.06 -15.14
C LEU A 205 0.73 -18.31 -16.58
N LEU A 206 1.60 -19.01 -17.32
CA LEU A 206 1.32 -19.46 -18.68
C LEU A 206 0.69 -20.85 -18.62
N PRO A 207 -0.22 -21.17 -19.55
CA PRO A 207 -0.75 -22.52 -19.70
C PRO A 207 0.38 -23.54 -19.84
N SER A 208 0.15 -24.76 -19.34
CA SER A 208 1.06 -25.87 -19.58
C SER A 208 0.98 -26.28 -21.06
N GLU A 209 2.10 -26.28 -21.77
CA GLU A 209 2.17 -26.80 -23.14
C GLU A 209 2.20 -28.35 -23.08
N GLY A 210 1.03 -29.00 -23.23
CA GLY A 210 0.92 -30.45 -23.44
C GLY A 210 -0.07 -31.19 -22.52
N ASP A 211 -0.51 -32.38 -22.96
CA ASP A 211 -1.53 -33.25 -22.33
C ASP A 211 -1.06 -33.96 -21.04
N GLY A 212 0.07 -33.58 -20.45
CA GLY A 212 0.69 -34.33 -19.36
C GLY A 212 1.28 -33.46 -18.27
N GLY A 213 0.48 -33.14 -17.23
CA GLY A 213 0.90 -32.93 -15.84
C GLY A 213 2.09 -32.01 -15.54
N GLY A 214 2.56 -31.20 -16.49
CA GLY A 214 3.74 -30.35 -16.35
C GLY A 214 3.42 -29.09 -15.54
N VAL A 215 4.36 -28.70 -14.67
CA VAL A 215 4.29 -27.48 -13.85
C VAL A 215 4.09 -26.28 -14.76
N ALA A 216 3.05 -25.47 -14.49
CA ALA A 216 2.75 -24.26 -15.24
C ALA A 216 4.01 -23.36 -15.31
N ARG A 217 4.34 -22.87 -16.51
CA ARG A 217 5.51 -22.01 -16.71
C ARG A 217 5.19 -20.62 -16.15
N GLU A 218 5.97 -20.17 -15.18
CA GLU A 218 5.81 -18.83 -14.60
C GLU A 218 6.78 -17.83 -15.26
N GLN A 219 6.29 -16.65 -15.62
CA GLN A 219 7.10 -15.52 -16.07
C GLN A 219 7.03 -14.40 -15.04
N LEU A 220 8.19 -13.93 -14.56
CA LEU A 220 8.26 -12.76 -13.68
C LEU A 220 7.97 -11.49 -14.47
N LEU A 221 7.07 -10.66 -13.95
CA LEU A 221 6.66 -9.40 -14.57
C LEU A 221 7.08 -8.22 -13.71
N ARG A 222 7.66 -7.19 -14.35
CA ARG A 222 7.88 -5.88 -13.74
C ARG A 222 6.61 -5.03 -13.82
N LEU A 223 6.63 -3.87 -13.17
CA LEU A 223 5.46 -2.98 -13.13
C LEU A 223 4.98 -2.51 -14.50
N ASP A 224 5.88 -2.25 -15.45
CA ASP A 224 5.48 -1.91 -16.83
C ASP A 224 4.82 -3.08 -17.54
N ASP A 225 5.38 -4.29 -17.39
CA ASP A 225 4.82 -5.49 -18.00
C ASP A 225 3.42 -5.78 -17.44
N VAL A 226 3.21 -5.55 -16.13
CA VAL A 226 1.91 -5.64 -15.49
C VAL A 226 0.95 -4.58 -16.04
N ALA A 227 1.39 -3.32 -16.14
CA ALA A 227 0.55 -2.24 -16.66
C ALA A 227 0.15 -2.49 -18.13
N ALA A 228 1.09 -2.95 -18.96
CA ALA A 228 0.86 -3.31 -20.35
C ALA A 228 -0.09 -4.51 -20.48
N LEU A 229 0.10 -5.57 -19.67
CA LEU A 229 -0.79 -6.72 -19.64
C LEU A 229 -2.22 -6.32 -19.29
N LEU A 230 -2.40 -5.49 -18.25
CA LEU A 230 -3.72 -5.04 -17.81
C LEU A 230 -4.37 -4.06 -18.79
N ALA A 231 -3.60 -3.36 -19.62
CA ALA A 231 -4.12 -2.50 -20.68
C ALA A 231 -4.48 -3.27 -21.96
N SER A 232 -4.02 -4.52 -22.10
CA SER A 232 -4.23 -5.34 -23.29
C SER A 232 -5.67 -5.89 -23.43
N GLU A 233 -5.96 -6.50 -24.58
CA GLU A 233 -7.25 -7.17 -24.84
C GLU A 233 -7.35 -8.58 -24.21
N VAL A 234 -6.29 -9.05 -23.57
CA VAL A 234 -6.24 -10.38 -22.91
C VAL A 234 -7.23 -10.41 -21.76
N LEU A 235 -7.91 -11.56 -21.57
CA LEU A 235 -8.71 -11.78 -20.38
C LEU A 235 -7.78 -12.12 -19.20
N VAL A 236 -7.68 -11.20 -18.25
CA VAL A 236 -6.80 -11.33 -17.09
C VAL A 236 -7.62 -11.68 -15.85
N VAL A 237 -7.19 -12.73 -15.14
CA VAL A 237 -7.56 -12.97 -13.74
C VAL A 237 -6.43 -12.45 -12.87
N ASP A 238 -6.67 -11.29 -12.24
CA ASP A 238 -5.70 -10.57 -11.40
C ASP A 238 -5.86 -11.02 -9.95
N ALA A 239 -4.97 -11.90 -9.51
CA ALA A 239 -4.90 -12.39 -8.14
C ALA A 239 -4.18 -11.43 -7.18
N CYS A 240 -3.53 -10.38 -7.68
CA CYS A 240 -3.01 -9.32 -6.81
C CYS A 240 -4.15 -8.46 -6.26
N ARG A 241 -5.22 -8.25 -7.05
CA ARG A 241 -6.36 -7.37 -6.71
C ARG A 241 -7.72 -8.07 -6.64
N HIS A 242 -7.75 -9.38 -6.84
CA HIS A 242 -8.96 -10.21 -6.91
C HIS A 242 -10.01 -9.65 -7.88
N ARG A 243 -9.61 -9.44 -9.14
CA ARG A 243 -10.49 -8.93 -10.20
C ARG A 243 -10.31 -9.70 -11.50
N LEU A 244 -11.29 -9.61 -12.38
CA LEU A 244 -11.30 -10.25 -13.69
C LEU A 244 -11.73 -9.24 -14.75
N GLY A 245 -11.08 -9.23 -15.90
CA GLY A 245 -11.47 -8.36 -17.02
C GLY A 245 -10.37 -8.21 -18.05
N SER A 246 -10.54 -7.25 -18.95
CA SER A 246 -9.57 -6.85 -19.97
C SER A 246 -9.46 -5.33 -20.00
N GLY A 247 -8.30 -4.81 -20.42
CA GLY A 247 -8.07 -3.37 -20.57
C GLY A 247 -8.84 -2.75 -21.74
N TRP A 248 -9.23 -3.58 -22.70
CA TRP A 248 -10.00 -3.15 -23.87
C TRP A 248 -11.51 -3.26 -23.66
N VAL A 249 -12.21 -2.19 -24.00
CA VAL A 249 -13.67 -2.14 -24.07
C VAL A 249 -14.06 -2.32 -25.54
N GLY A 250 -14.87 -3.34 -25.82
CA GLY A 250 -15.58 -3.38 -27.08
C GLY A 250 -16.48 -2.17 -27.16
N ALA A 251 -16.15 -1.23 -28.03
CA ALA A 251 -17.04 -0.15 -28.38
C ALA A 251 -18.34 -0.76 -28.92
N GLN A 252 -19.34 -0.86 -28.06
CA GLN A 252 -20.71 -0.92 -28.51
C GLN A 252 -21.10 0.53 -28.78
N GLU A 253 -21.38 0.85 -30.04
CA GLU A 253 -21.77 2.20 -30.47
C GLU A 253 -22.84 2.77 -29.51
N GLY A 254 -22.52 3.89 -28.85
CA GLY A 254 -23.47 4.67 -28.06
C GLY A 254 -23.42 4.54 -26.53
N SER A 255 -22.58 3.69 -25.95
CA SER A 255 -22.42 3.59 -24.48
C SER A 255 -21.03 4.06 -24.06
N GLY A 256 -20.94 5.14 -23.27
CA GLY A 256 -19.68 5.70 -22.79
C GLY A 256 -18.77 4.64 -22.17
N ALA A 257 -17.57 4.46 -22.75
CA ALA A 257 -16.68 3.36 -22.44
C ALA A 257 -15.91 3.59 -21.11
N ALA A 258 -16.12 2.69 -20.14
CA ALA A 258 -15.31 2.55 -18.94
C ALA A 258 -14.61 1.18 -18.95
N PRO A 259 -13.35 1.07 -18.45
CA PRO A 259 -12.66 -0.22 -18.35
C PRO A 259 -13.51 -1.19 -17.53
N THR A 260 -13.91 -2.30 -18.12
CA THR A 260 -14.81 -3.26 -17.50
C THR A 260 -13.95 -4.23 -16.68
N TRP A 261 -13.72 -3.89 -15.41
CA TRP A 261 -13.12 -4.79 -14.42
C TRP A 261 -14.17 -5.26 -13.43
N LEU A 262 -14.35 -6.57 -13.33
CA LEU A 262 -15.18 -7.18 -12.29
C LEU A 262 -14.38 -7.36 -11.02
N SER A 263 -14.72 -6.63 -9.96
CA SER A 263 -14.17 -6.88 -8.63
C SER A 263 -14.80 -8.12 -7.99
N LEU A 264 -13.96 -9.09 -7.61
CA LEU A 264 -14.33 -10.29 -6.87
C LEU A 264 -13.72 -10.33 -5.47
N ALA A 265 -13.11 -9.22 -5.00
CA ALA A 265 -12.43 -9.14 -3.71
C ALA A 265 -13.33 -9.53 -2.52
N ARG A 266 -14.63 -9.22 -2.59
CA ARG A 266 -15.65 -9.58 -1.57
C ARG A 266 -16.37 -10.90 -1.85
N ARG A 267 -15.97 -11.62 -2.90
CA ARG A 267 -16.60 -12.85 -3.38
C ARG A 267 -15.54 -13.96 -3.51
N PRO A 268 -14.90 -14.39 -2.39
CA PRO A 268 -13.72 -15.24 -2.40
C PRO A 268 -13.97 -16.60 -3.09
N ILE A 269 -15.17 -17.16 -2.95
CA ILE A 269 -15.55 -18.41 -3.64
C ILE A 269 -15.59 -18.20 -5.16
N LEU A 270 -16.20 -17.12 -5.64
CA LEU A 270 -16.28 -16.84 -7.07
C LEU A 270 -14.89 -16.52 -7.65
N PHE A 271 -14.05 -15.82 -6.88
CA PHE A 271 -12.67 -15.57 -7.28
C PHE A 271 -11.87 -16.88 -7.39
N ALA A 272 -11.95 -17.77 -6.38
CA ALA A 272 -11.27 -19.07 -6.41
C ALA A 272 -11.67 -19.89 -7.66
N LEU A 273 -12.97 -19.97 -7.95
CA LEU A 273 -13.46 -20.64 -9.16
C LEU A 273 -12.93 -20.00 -10.46
N ALA A 274 -12.96 -18.66 -10.55
CA ALA A 274 -12.44 -17.96 -11.72
C ALA A 274 -10.93 -18.16 -11.92
N TYR A 275 -10.18 -18.16 -10.81
CA TYR A 275 -8.73 -18.41 -10.78
C TYR A 275 -8.39 -19.81 -11.28
N ASP A 276 -9.06 -20.85 -10.77
CA ASP A 276 -8.80 -22.24 -11.18
C ASP A 276 -9.21 -22.52 -12.62
N LEU A 277 -10.35 -21.98 -13.06
CA LEU A 277 -10.77 -22.07 -14.45
C LEU A 277 -9.78 -21.40 -15.41
N ALA A 278 -9.19 -20.27 -15.00
CA ALA A 278 -8.20 -19.57 -15.81
C ALA A 278 -6.84 -20.27 -15.82
N GLN A 279 -6.43 -20.92 -14.73
CA GLN A 279 -5.22 -21.76 -14.70
C GLN A 279 -5.36 -23.01 -15.57
N ALA A 280 -6.56 -23.60 -15.63
CA ALA A 280 -6.82 -24.78 -16.45
C ALA A 280 -6.96 -24.47 -17.95
N TRP A 281 -7.11 -23.20 -18.33
CA TRP A 281 -7.22 -22.79 -19.74
C TRP A 281 -5.94 -23.15 -20.51
N PRO A 282 -6.02 -23.67 -21.75
CA PRO A 282 -7.21 -23.79 -22.62
C PRO A 282 -8.11 -25.03 -22.38
N GLY A 283 -7.73 -25.89 -21.44
CA GLY A 283 -8.47 -27.09 -21.03
C GLY A 283 -9.62 -26.82 -20.05
N ASP A 284 -10.04 -27.87 -19.36
CA ASP A 284 -11.11 -27.84 -18.35
C ASP A 284 -10.60 -28.14 -16.95
N ALA A 285 -11.17 -27.45 -15.95
CA ALA A 285 -10.93 -27.72 -14.54
C ALA A 285 -11.86 -28.82 -14.05
N GLU A 286 -11.31 -29.81 -13.34
CA GLU A 286 -12.07 -30.93 -12.78
C GLU A 286 -13.00 -30.50 -11.64
N ARG A 287 -14.17 -31.15 -11.53
CA ARG A 287 -15.19 -30.77 -10.52
C ARG A 287 -14.67 -30.89 -9.10
N ASP A 288 -13.97 -31.98 -8.79
CA ASP A 288 -13.50 -32.24 -7.44
C ASP A 288 -12.34 -31.30 -7.07
N ALA A 289 -11.51 -30.91 -8.03
CA ALA A 289 -10.49 -29.87 -7.84
C ALA A 289 -11.12 -28.50 -7.53
N LEU A 290 -12.15 -28.09 -8.28
CA LEU A 290 -12.89 -26.84 -8.03
C LEU A 290 -13.60 -26.84 -6.67
N ILE A 291 -14.13 -27.99 -6.22
CA ILE A 291 -14.71 -28.11 -4.87
C ILE A 291 -13.63 -28.00 -3.81
N ALA A 292 -12.49 -28.67 -4.00
CA ALA A 292 -11.42 -28.70 -3.04
C ALA A 292 -10.82 -27.31 -2.79
N SER A 293 -10.61 -26.52 -3.84
CA SER A 293 -10.10 -25.16 -3.73
C SER A 293 -11.15 -24.18 -3.18
N ALA A 294 -12.36 -24.15 -3.77
CA ALA A 294 -13.35 -23.12 -3.46
C ALA A 294 -14.05 -23.35 -2.11
N PHE A 295 -14.24 -24.60 -1.70
CA PHE A 295 -14.92 -24.97 -0.45
C PHE A 295 -13.97 -25.53 0.62
N ARG A 296 -12.67 -25.64 0.33
CA ARG A 296 -11.62 -26.12 1.27
C ARG A 296 -11.92 -27.50 1.85
N THR A 297 -12.49 -28.41 1.05
CA THR A 297 -12.80 -29.80 1.45
C THR A 297 -12.21 -30.82 0.47
N ARG A 298 -11.57 -31.87 0.97
CA ARG A 298 -11.01 -32.94 0.14
C ARG A 298 -11.98 -34.09 -0.11
N HIS A 299 -13.13 -34.11 0.57
CA HIS A 299 -14.14 -35.15 0.48
C HIS A 299 -15.46 -34.54 -0.01
N PRO A 300 -15.62 -34.33 -1.33
CA PRO A 300 -16.83 -33.75 -1.90
C PRO A 300 -18.02 -34.71 -1.76
N ASP A 301 -19.18 -34.17 -1.40
CA ASP A 301 -20.47 -34.87 -1.43
C ASP A 301 -21.43 -34.24 -2.47
N ASP A 302 -22.64 -34.76 -2.58
CA ASP A 302 -23.63 -34.26 -3.54
C ASP A 302 -24.14 -32.85 -3.22
N THR A 303 -24.11 -32.45 -1.94
CA THR A 303 -24.39 -31.07 -1.51
C THR A 303 -23.32 -30.12 -2.05
N HIS A 304 -22.04 -30.49 -1.97
CA HIS A 304 -20.94 -29.71 -2.54
C HIS A 304 -21.05 -29.61 -4.07
N ARG A 305 -21.43 -30.68 -4.75
CA ARG A 305 -21.69 -30.64 -6.21
C ARG A 305 -22.86 -29.72 -6.56
N ALA A 306 -23.94 -29.74 -5.78
CA ALA A 306 -25.06 -28.82 -5.96
C ALA A 306 -24.64 -27.36 -5.74
N ARG A 307 -23.89 -27.09 -4.66
CA ARG A 307 -23.34 -25.76 -4.37
C ARG A 307 -22.40 -25.27 -5.47
N LEU A 308 -21.52 -26.12 -6.00
CA LEU A 308 -20.64 -25.78 -7.11
C LEU A 308 -21.42 -25.29 -8.33
N ARG A 309 -22.51 -25.98 -8.70
CA ARG A 309 -23.37 -25.55 -9.83
C ARG A 309 -23.98 -24.18 -9.60
N VAL A 310 -24.43 -23.88 -8.38
CA VAL A 310 -24.99 -22.57 -8.02
C VAL A 310 -23.95 -21.46 -8.14
N GLU A 311 -22.76 -21.67 -7.56
CA GLU A 311 -21.70 -20.65 -7.59
C GLU A 311 -21.14 -20.45 -9.01
N LEU A 312 -21.01 -21.51 -9.81
CA LEU A 312 -20.67 -21.39 -11.23
C LEU A 312 -21.76 -20.69 -12.04
N GLY A 313 -23.04 -20.89 -11.72
CA GLY A 313 -24.15 -20.14 -12.30
C GLY A 313 -24.06 -18.63 -12.02
N ARG A 314 -23.71 -18.27 -10.78
CA ARG A 314 -23.46 -16.86 -10.40
C ARG A 314 -22.23 -16.30 -11.12
N LEU A 315 -21.13 -17.06 -11.17
CA LEU A 315 -19.92 -16.63 -11.86
C LEU A 315 -20.20 -16.40 -13.36
N ARG A 316 -20.91 -17.33 -14.02
CA ARG A 316 -21.36 -17.20 -15.43
C ARG A 316 -22.09 -15.90 -15.69
N ALA A 317 -23.03 -15.53 -14.81
CA ALA A 317 -23.80 -14.30 -14.97
C ALA A 317 -22.90 -13.06 -14.93
N LEU A 318 -21.89 -13.05 -14.05
CA LEU A 318 -20.97 -11.93 -13.89
C LEU A 318 -19.93 -11.85 -15.02
N VAL A 319 -19.36 -12.98 -15.45
CA VAL A 319 -18.25 -13.00 -16.43
C VAL A 319 -18.72 -12.97 -17.89
N LYS A 320 -20.04 -13.03 -18.13
CA LYS A 320 -20.67 -13.00 -19.46
C LYS A 320 -20.09 -11.95 -20.42
N PRO A 321 -19.70 -10.73 -20.00
CA PRO A 321 -19.11 -9.75 -20.91
C PRO A 321 -17.75 -10.15 -21.49
N TRP A 322 -17.00 -11.07 -20.86
CA TRP A 322 -15.65 -11.45 -21.28
C TRP A 322 -15.51 -12.92 -21.68
N ALA A 323 -16.30 -13.82 -21.08
CA ALA A 323 -16.15 -15.26 -21.28
C ALA A 323 -17.44 -16.04 -21.05
N ARG A 324 -17.49 -17.24 -21.62
CA ARG A 324 -18.46 -18.31 -21.32
C ARG A 324 -17.80 -19.34 -20.41
N ILE A 325 -18.58 -19.96 -19.54
CA ILE A 325 -18.14 -21.12 -18.76
C ILE A 325 -18.98 -22.31 -19.16
N GLU A 326 -18.36 -23.29 -19.81
CA GLU A 326 -19.03 -24.45 -20.39
C GLU A 326 -18.83 -25.68 -19.51
N ALA A 327 -19.84 -26.54 -19.42
CA ALA A 327 -19.69 -27.83 -18.75
C ALA A 327 -19.02 -28.82 -19.71
N THR A 328 -18.04 -29.58 -19.22
CA THR A 328 -17.36 -30.65 -19.95
C THR A 328 -17.66 -32.00 -19.31
N ALA A 329 -17.15 -33.10 -19.89
CA ALA A 329 -17.25 -34.43 -19.28
C ALA A 329 -16.59 -34.46 -17.88
N ARG A 330 -15.41 -33.85 -17.71
CA ARG A 330 -14.64 -33.90 -16.45
C ARG A 330 -14.95 -32.74 -15.49
N GLY A 331 -15.43 -31.60 -16.00
CA GLY A 331 -15.79 -30.46 -15.18
C GLY A 331 -16.27 -29.25 -15.96
N PHE A 332 -15.47 -28.19 -15.99
CA PHE A 332 -15.86 -26.90 -16.58
C PHE A 332 -14.68 -26.21 -17.28
N ALA A 333 -14.94 -25.59 -18.43
CA ALA A 333 -13.95 -24.85 -19.21
C ALA A 333 -14.31 -23.36 -19.30
N LEU A 334 -13.30 -22.50 -19.18
CA LEU A 334 -13.43 -21.07 -19.48
C LEU A 334 -13.18 -20.84 -20.97
N ARG A 335 -14.16 -20.27 -21.67
CA ARG A 335 -14.06 -19.92 -23.09
C ARG A 335 -14.13 -18.40 -23.22
N PRO A 336 -13.00 -17.70 -23.40
CA PRO A 336 -13.00 -16.27 -23.63
C PRO A 336 -13.78 -15.94 -24.92
N LEU A 337 -14.46 -14.80 -24.95
CA LEU A 337 -15.14 -14.33 -26.16
C LEU A 337 -14.09 -13.92 -27.22
N ASP A 338 -14.38 -14.20 -28.49
CA ASP A 338 -13.47 -13.87 -29.61
C ASP A 338 -13.20 -12.36 -29.70
N GLY A 339 -11.93 -12.00 -29.95
CA GLY A 339 -11.52 -10.66 -30.32
C GLY A 339 -11.58 -10.46 -31.85
N ARG A 340 -11.22 -9.27 -32.34
CA ARG A 340 -11.22 -8.98 -33.79
C ARG A 340 -10.27 -9.88 -34.60
N ASP A 341 -9.23 -10.44 -33.97
CA ASP A 341 -8.18 -11.24 -34.63
C ASP A 341 -8.15 -12.73 -34.21
N GLY A 342 -9.25 -13.24 -33.63
CA GLY A 342 -9.34 -14.60 -33.07
C GLY A 342 -9.49 -14.63 -31.54
N GLY A 343 -9.67 -15.83 -30.98
CA GLY A 343 -9.98 -16.04 -29.56
C GLY A 343 -9.02 -15.32 -28.61
N ARG A 344 -9.54 -14.52 -27.66
CA ARG A 344 -8.72 -13.82 -26.67
C ARG A 344 -7.98 -14.83 -25.79
N ALA A 345 -6.69 -14.62 -25.53
CA ALA A 345 -5.96 -15.44 -24.58
C ALA A 345 -6.48 -15.21 -23.14
N VAL A 346 -6.34 -16.23 -22.28
CA VAL A 346 -6.56 -16.09 -20.83
C VAL A 346 -5.21 -16.08 -20.12
N VAL A 347 -5.02 -15.15 -19.19
CA VAL A 347 -3.81 -15.04 -18.38
C VAL A 347 -4.18 -14.92 -16.90
N VAL A 348 -3.45 -15.66 -16.06
CA VAL A 348 -3.49 -15.48 -14.61
C VAL A 348 -2.30 -14.62 -14.19
N LEU A 349 -2.62 -13.48 -13.57
CA LEU A 349 -1.63 -12.61 -12.92
C LEU A 349 -1.58 -12.96 -11.44
N ALA A 350 -0.58 -13.73 -11.05
CA ALA A 350 -0.34 -14.17 -9.68
C ALA A 350 0.52 -13.17 -8.89
N PRO A 351 0.31 -13.07 -7.56
CA PRO A 351 1.17 -12.27 -6.70
C PRO A 351 2.64 -12.75 -6.74
N PRO A 352 3.62 -11.86 -6.47
CA PRO A 352 5.03 -12.22 -6.48
C PRO A 352 5.39 -13.20 -5.34
N ILE A 353 4.57 -13.21 -4.29
CA ILE A 353 4.67 -14.11 -3.15
C ILE A 353 3.32 -14.79 -2.99
N ALA A 354 3.31 -16.12 -2.96
CA ALA A 354 2.10 -16.89 -2.75
C ALA A 354 1.61 -16.84 -1.29
N GLY A 355 0.31 -17.02 -1.10
CA GLY A 355 -0.31 -17.21 0.21
C GLY A 355 -1.23 -16.08 0.65
N GLU A 356 -2.16 -16.41 1.54
CA GLU A 356 -3.19 -15.49 2.06
C GLU A 356 -2.59 -14.32 2.87
N GLN A 357 -1.40 -14.52 3.43
CA GLN A 357 -0.71 -13.53 4.25
C GLN A 357 0.23 -12.60 3.44
N ALA A 358 0.19 -12.63 2.10
CA ALA A 358 1.07 -11.83 1.24
C ALA A 358 0.95 -10.31 1.49
N SER A 359 -0.28 -9.79 1.66
CA SER A 359 -0.50 -8.37 1.98
C SER A 359 0.04 -7.97 3.36
N LEU A 360 0.02 -8.89 4.32
CA LEU A 360 0.58 -8.64 5.65
C LEU A 360 2.11 -8.54 5.60
N LEU A 361 2.77 -9.41 4.82
CA LEU A 361 4.21 -9.35 4.60
C LEU A 361 4.62 -8.13 3.77
N ALA A 362 3.78 -7.74 2.79
CA ALA A 362 3.99 -6.51 2.02
C ALA A 362 4.02 -5.26 2.90
N LEU A 363 3.12 -5.17 3.90
CA LEU A 363 3.11 -4.07 4.88
C LEU A 363 4.35 -4.04 5.78
N LEU A 364 4.94 -5.20 6.07
CA LEU A 364 6.13 -5.33 6.92
C LEU A 364 7.45 -5.26 6.13
N ALA A 365 7.39 -5.16 4.80
CA ALA A 365 8.55 -5.30 3.91
C ALA A 365 9.54 -4.12 3.99
N ASP A 366 9.11 -2.98 4.55
CA ASP A 366 9.95 -1.81 4.82
C ASP A 366 10.82 -1.97 6.08
N GLY A 367 10.66 -3.08 6.81
CA GLY A 367 11.37 -3.34 8.06
C GLY A 367 10.92 -2.47 9.24
N ALA A 368 9.86 -1.66 9.08
CA ALA A 368 9.33 -0.84 10.16
C ALA A 368 8.58 -1.69 11.19
N ALA A 369 8.59 -1.25 12.45
CA ALA A 369 7.93 -1.96 13.53
C ALA A 369 6.44 -1.58 13.60
N TRP A 370 5.53 -2.54 13.33
CA TRP A 370 4.09 -2.30 13.33
C TRP A 370 3.38 -2.84 14.57
N SER A 371 2.32 -2.18 15.06
CA SER A 371 1.39 -2.84 16.00
C SER A 371 0.36 -3.69 15.26
N THR A 372 -0.20 -4.69 15.95
CA THR A 372 -1.35 -5.47 15.45
C THR A 372 -2.54 -4.57 15.10
N SER A 373 -2.78 -3.51 15.87
CA SER A 373 -3.89 -2.58 15.60
C SER A 373 -3.70 -1.79 14.31
N ALA A 374 -2.48 -1.33 14.03
CA ALA A 374 -2.18 -0.59 12.81
C ALA A 374 -2.25 -1.48 11.57
N LEU A 375 -1.76 -2.72 11.67
CA LEU A 375 -1.90 -3.72 10.60
C LEU A 375 -3.37 -4.06 10.32
N ALA A 376 -4.19 -4.18 11.38
CA ALA A 376 -5.63 -4.38 11.25
C ALA A 376 -6.33 -3.21 10.54
N LEU A 377 -5.99 -1.97 10.90
CA LEU A 377 -6.48 -0.77 10.22
C LEU A 377 -6.07 -0.75 8.74
N ALA A 378 -4.80 -1.04 8.44
CA ALA A 378 -4.28 -1.06 7.07
C ALA A 378 -4.94 -2.13 6.19
N LEU A 379 -5.20 -3.31 6.75
CA LEU A 379 -5.82 -4.44 6.05
C LEU A 379 -7.36 -4.34 6.00
N GLY A 380 -7.99 -3.46 6.77
CA GLY A 380 -9.44 -3.43 6.94
C GLY A 380 -10.00 -4.70 7.62
N ASN A 381 -9.19 -5.38 8.42
CA ASN A 381 -9.52 -6.65 9.07
C ASN A 381 -9.66 -6.49 10.59
N SER A 382 -10.24 -7.49 11.26
CA SER A 382 -10.25 -7.52 12.73
C SER A 382 -8.85 -7.78 13.30
N GLN A 383 -8.53 -7.21 14.47
CA GLN A 383 -7.25 -7.49 15.15
C GLN A 383 -7.06 -8.98 15.44
N ARG A 384 -8.14 -9.71 15.75
CA ARG A 384 -8.10 -11.16 15.99
C ARG A 384 -7.66 -11.92 14.74
N THR A 385 -8.15 -11.54 13.56
CA THR A 385 -7.74 -12.14 12.28
C THR A 385 -6.27 -11.90 12.01
N VAL A 386 -5.81 -10.65 12.19
CA VAL A 386 -4.40 -10.30 11.96
C VAL A 386 -3.47 -11.00 12.96
N GLN A 387 -3.85 -11.08 14.22
CA GLN A 387 -3.06 -11.75 15.26
C GLN A 387 -2.88 -13.25 14.96
N ARG A 388 -3.92 -13.93 14.47
CA ARG A 388 -3.81 -15.33 14.05
C ARG A 388 -2.83 -15.50 12.88
N ALA A 389 -2.95 -14.66 11.85
CA ALA A 389 -2.04 -14.69 10.70
C ALA A 389 -0.59 -14.37 11.11
N LEU A 390 -0.37 -13.45 12.05
CA LEU A 390 0.96 -13.13 12.57
C LEU A 390 1.56 -14.29 13.39
N ALA A 391 0.75 -15.00 14.17
CA ALA A 391 1.20 -16.19 14.89
C ALA A 391 1.65 -17.29 13.92
N GLU A 392 0.85 -17.58 12.89
CA GLU A 392 1.20 -18.54 11.83
C GLU A 392 2.50 -18.14 11.10
N LEU A 393 2.65 -16.85 10.75
CA LEU A 393 3.88 -16.35 10.11
C LEU A 393 5.10 -16.41 11.04
N GLN A 394 4.92 -16.23 12.35
CA GLN A 394 6.00 -16.31 13.33
C GLN A 394 6.46 -17.75 13.51
N GLU A 395 5.53 -18.71 13.55
CA GLU A 395 5.85 -20.15 13.56
C GLU A 395 6.63 -20.55 12.31
N GLN A 396 6.36 -19.92 11.17
CA GLN A 396 7.10 -20.09 9.92
C GLN A 396 8.43 -19.33 9.86
N GLY A 397 8.79 -18.56 10.91
CA GLY A 397 10.00 -17.73 10.94
C GLY A 397 10.01 -16.54 9.97
N ARG A 398 8.84 -16.16 9.43
CA ARG A 398 8.71 -15.08 8.43
C ARG A 398 8.53 -13.70 9.07
N VAL A 399 8.08 -13.65 10.32
CA VAL A 399 7.96 -12.43 11.12
C VAL A 399 8.50 -12.68 12.53
N ARG A 400 8.88 -11.61 13.21
CA ARG A 400 9.25 -11.64 14.64
C ARG A 400 8.54 -10.55 15.41
N SER A 401 8.29 -10.80 16.69
CA SER A 401 7.77 -9.78 17.60
C SER A 401 8.86 -9.23 18.52
N ILE A 402 8.80 -7.93 18.83
CA ILE A 402 9.62 -7.26 19.84
C ILE A 402 8.71 -6.57 20.87
N GLY A 403 9.20 -6.37 22.09
CA GLY A 403 8.40 -5.82 23.19
C GLY A 403 7.36 -6.80 23.74
N GLN A 404 6.49 -6.33 24.64
CA GLN A 404 5.49 -7.15 25.32
C GLN A 404 4.13 -6.43 25.38
N ALA A 405 3.04 -7.22 25.44
CA ALA A 405 1.67 -6.73 25.58
C ALA A 405 1.34 -5.56 24.62
N ARG A 406 0.93 -4.40 25.15
CA ARG A 406 0.56 -3.21 24.34
C ARG A 406 1.74 -2.59 23.59
N ALA A 407 2.97 -2.86 24.01
CA ALA A 407 4.18 -2.40 23.34
C ALA A 407 4.69 -3.42 22.30
N GLN A 408 4.02 -4.57 22.13
CA GLN A 408 4.42 -5.57 21.14
C GLN A 408 4.36 -5.00 19.73
N ARG A 409 5.46 -5.16 18.98
CA ARG A 409 5.58 -4.76 17.58
C ARG A 409 6.05 -5.92 16.72
N TRP A 410 5.64 -5.91 15.46
CA TRP A 410 5.94 -6.93 14.47
C TRP A 410 6.88 -6.39 13.41
N LEU A 411 7.82 -7.24 13.00
CA LEU A 411 8.85 -6.95 12.02
C LEU A 411 8.96 -8.14 11.07
N ALA A 412 9.27 -7.87 9.81
CA ALA A 412 9.70 -8.87 8.84
C ALA A 412 11.05 -8.44 8.23
N PRO A 413 11.88 -9.39 7.77
CA PRO A 413 12.99 -9.04 6.90
C PRO A 413 12.45 -8.40 5.62
N PRO A 414 13.18 -7.45 4.99
CA PRO A 414 12.79 -6.89 3.71
C PRO A 414 12.58 -7.99 2.67
N LEU A 415 11.58 -7.82 1.82
CA LEU A 415 11.31 -8.76 0.73
C LEU A 415 12.37 -8.56 -0.37
N ALA A 416 13.45 -9.33 -0.29
CA ALA A 416 14.47 -9.33 -1.32
C ALA A 416 13.91 -9.91 -2.64
N GLY A 417 14.21 -9.25 -3.75
CA GLY A 417 13.95 -9.77 -5.09
C GLY A 417 12.61 -9.40 -5.73
N PHE A 418 11.65 -8.80 -5.00
CA PHE A 418 10.36 -8.36 -5.55
C PHE A 418 9.93 -7.01 -4.99
N THR A 419 9.07 -6.29 -5.71
CA THR A 419 8.38 -5.11 -5.18
C THR A 419 6.99 -5.48 -4.65
N PRO A 420 6.66 -5.18 -3.39
CA PRO A 420 5.39 -5.58 -2.78
C PRO A 420 4.23 -4.63 -3.12
N ILE A 421 4.44 -3.63 -3.97
CA ILE A 421 3.49 -2.53 -4.16
C ILE A 421 2.09 -2.99 -4.61
N LEU A 422 2.01 -4.09 -5.37
CA LEU A 422 0.73 -4.65 -5.83
C LEU A 422 -0.02 -5.45 -4.76
N LEU A 423 0.66 -5.82 -3.68
CA LEU A 423 0.12 -6.53 -2.53
C LEU A 423 -0.35 -5.59 -1.43
N LEU A 424 0.08 -4.33 -1.47
CA LEU A 424 -0.35 -3.33 -0.50
C LEU A 424 -1.86 -3.08 -0.63
N PRO A 425 -2.58 -2.96 0.49
CA PRO A 425 -4.03 -2.79 0.48
C PRO A 425 -4.42 -1.60 -0.38
N ALA A 426 -5.28 -1.77 -1.37
CA ALA A 426 -6.02 -0.67 -1.95
C ALA A 426 -7.44 -0.82 -1.43
N ALA A 427 -7.90 0.11 -0.59
CA ALA A 427 -9.32 0.24 -0.34
C ALA A 427 -9.93 0.57 -1.71
N LEU A 428 -10.49 -0.44 -2.36
CA LEU A 428 -11.17 -0.26 -3.62
C LEU A 428 -12.30 0.73 -3.34
N SER A 429 -12.19 1.93 -3.91
CA SER A 429 -13.31 2.87 -3.96
C SER A 429 -14.47 2.12 -4.59
N PHE A 430 -15.54 1.98 -3.84
CA PHE A 430 -16.74 1.31 -4.31
C PHE A 430 -17.40 2.24 -5.33
N GLU A 431 -17.51 1.78 -6.57
CA GLU A 431 -18.61 2.19 -7.45
C GLU A 431 -19.90 1.50 -7.00
#